data_AF-A0A519JLI3-F1
#
_entry.id   AF-A0A519JLI3-F1
#
_cell.length_a   1.000
_cell.length_b   1.000
_cell.length_c   1.000
_cell.angle_alpha   90.00
_cell.angle_beta   90.00
_cell.angle_gamma   90.00
#
_symmetry.space_group_name_H-M   'P 1'
#
loop_
_entity.id
_entity.type
_entity.pdbx_description
1 polymer ?
#
loop_
_entity_poly.entity_id
_entity_poly.type
_entity_poly.pdbx_seq_one_letter_code
_entity_poly.pdbx_strand_id
1 'polypeptide(L)' 'EVVDEAKEKELFDKIKSRYDEQVSPYYAAARIWTDAIIDPIDTRTWISMGIEAANHAPIEKQFNLGVIQV' A
#
# COMPACT_ATOMS: atom_id res chain seq x y z
N GLU A 1 -7.54 -17.83 -29.22
CA GLU A 1 -7.58 -19.28 -29.01
C GLU A 1 -8.65 -19.58 -27.98
N VAL A 2 -9.42 -20.65 -28.17
CA VAL A 2 -10.33 -21.13 -27.12
C VAL A 2 -9.44 -21.83 -26.09
N VAL A 3 -9.34 -21.26 -24.90
CA VAL A 3 -8.61 -21.87 -23.78
C VAL A 3 -9.49 -22.99 -23.24
N ASP A 4 -8.94 -24.19 -23.11
CA ASP A 4 -9.65 -25.29 -22.46
C ASP A 4 -9.76 -25.03 -20.94
N GLU A 5 -10.84 -25.49 -20.31
CA GLU A 5 -11.15 -25.27 -18.89
C GLU A 5 -10.00 -25.66 -17.95
N ALA A 6 -9.26 -26.74 -18.26
CA ALA A 6 -8.11 -27.17 -17.46
C ALA A 6 -6.97 -26.14 -17.52
N LYS A 7 -6.69 -25.61 -18.72
CA LYS A 7 -5.66 -24.58 -18.93
C LYS A 7 -6.06 -23.24 -18.32
N GLU A 8 -7.35 -22.89 -18.36
CA GLU A 8 -7.88 -21.72 -17.68
C GLU A 8 -7.69 -21.83 -16.16
N LYS A 9 -8.03 -22.98 -15.58
CA LYS A 9 -7.86 -23.24 -14.15
C LYS A 9 -6.40 -23.18 -13.72
N GLU A 10 -5.48 -23.79 -14.49
CA GLU A 10 -4.05 -23.74 -14.20
C GLU A 10 -3.51 -22.30 -14.19
N LEU A 11 -3.91 -21.49 -15.18
CA LEU A 11 -3.53 -20.08 -15.27
C LEU A 11 -4.09 -19.28 -14.09
N PHE A 12 -5.35 -19.50 -13.74
CA PHE A 12 -6.01 -18.86 -12.61
C PHE A 12 -5.28 -19.18 -11.30
N ASP A 13 -5.05 -20.47 -11.03
CA ASP A 13 -4.40 -20.91 -9.79
C ASP A 13 -2.97 -20.35 -9.67
N LYS A 14 -2.23 -20.31 -10.78
CA LYS A 14 -0.88 -19.70 -10.84
C LYS A 14 -0.91 -18.21 -10.53
N ILE A 15 -1.84 -17.46 -11.13
CA ILE A 15 -1.96 -16.02 -10.89
C ILE A 15 -2.38 -15.78 -9.45
N LYS A 16 -3.41 -16.49 -8.97
CA LYS A 16 -3.91 -16.36 -7.60
C LYS A 16 -2.82 -16.63 -6.57
N SER A 17 -2.07 -17.73 -6.72
CA SER A 17 -0.96 -18.05 -5.81
C SER A 17 0.07 -16.93 -5.74
N ARG A 18 0.41 -16.31 -6.87
CA ARG A 18 1.32 -15.16 -6.89
C ARG A 18 0.73 -13.95 -6.18
N TYR A 19 -0.56 -13.68 -6.33
CA TYR A 19 -1.21 -12.57 -5.61
C TYR A 19 -1.23 -12.84 -4.10
N ASP A 20 -1.62 -14.05 -3.68
CA ASP A 20 -1.71 -14.42 -2.27
C ASP A 20 -0.37 -14.24 -1.55
N GLU A 21 0.75 -14.58 -2.19
CA GLU A 21 2.10 -14.34 -1.65
C GLU A 21 2.45 -12.85 -1.52
N GLN A 22 2.00 -12.03 -2.47
CA GLN A 22 2.39 -10.62 -2.57
C GLN A 22 1.51 -9.66 -1.76
N VAL A 23 0.34 -10.12 -1.30
CA VAL A 23 -0.62 -9.32 -0.51
C VAL A 23 -0.25 -9.26 0.97
N SER A 24 0.68 -10.10 1.43
CA SER A 24 1.12 -10.09 2.83
C SER A 24 1.70 -8.71 3.24
N PRO A 25 1.34 -8.17 4.43
CA PRO A 25 1.95 -6.95 4.95
C PRO A 25 3.49 -7.03 5.02
N TYR A 26 4.03 -8.21 5.29
CA TYR A 26 5.48 -8.44 5.31
C TYR A 26 6.12 -8.30 3.92
N TYR A 27 5.41 -8.72 2.87
CA TYR A 27 5.89 -8.56 1.50
C TYR A 27 6.01 -7.08 1.12
N ALA A 28 5.03 -6.27 1.53
CA ALA A 28 5.01 -4.82 1.35
C ALA A 28 6.10 -4.12 2.17
N ALA A 29 6.24 -4.46 3.46
CA ALA A 29 7.24 -3.88 4.34
C ALA A 29 8.68 -4.19 3.88
N ALA A 30 8.96 -5.42 3.43
CA ALA A 30 10.27 -5.79 2.86
C ALA A 30 10.65 -4.99 1.60
N ARG A 31 9.68 -4.33 0.96
CA ARG A 31 9.85 -3.47 -0.23
C ARG A 31 9.73 -1.98 0.09
N ILE A 32 9.59 -1.62 1.36
CA ILE A 32 9.44 -0.24 1.80
C ILE A 32 8.22 0.42 1.12
N TRP A 33 7.16 -0.37 0.87
CA TRP A 33 5.87 0.19 0.47
C TRP A 33 5.14 0.79 1.66
N THR A 34 5.48 0.34 2.86
CA THR A 34 5.00 0.83 4.14
C THR A 34 6.18 1.03 5.08
N ASP A 35 6.14 2.08 5.89
CA ASP A 35 7.21 2.40 6.83
C ASP A 35 7.25 1.46 8.05
N ALA A 36 6.10 0.92 8.47
CA ALA A 36 6.00 0.00 9.60
C ALA A 36 4.77 -0.90 9.54
N ILE A 37 4.87 -2.08 10.16
CA ILE A 37 3.72 -2.92 10.55
C ILE A 37 3.52 -2.70 12.05
N ILE A 38 2.30 -2.36 12.45
CA ILE A 38 1.98 -1.98 13.83
C ILE A 38 0.83 -2.83 14.38
N ASP A 39 0.73 -2.94 15.70
CA ASP A 39 -0.48 -3.47 16.32
C ASP A 39 -1.64 -2.50 16.04
N PRO A 40 -2.80 -2.97 15.54
CA PRO A 40 -3.95 -2.12 15.31
C PRO A 40 -4.38 -1.29 16.53
N ILE A 41 -4.16 -1.79 17.77
CA ILE A 41 -4.50 -1.04 18.99
C ILE A 41 -3.68 0.24 19.15
N ASP A 42 -2.47 0.28 18.58
CA ASP A 42 -1.52 1.39 18.70
C ASP A 42 -1.73 2.47 17.62
N THR A 43 -2.67 2.27 16.69
CA THR A 43 -2.91 3.18 15.55
C THR A 43 -3.05 4.64 15.97
N ARG A 44 -3.78 4.92 17.07
CA ARG A 44 -3.95 6.29 17.59
C ARG A 44 -2.62 6.92 18.00
N THR A 45 -1.76 6.15 18.67
CA THR A 45 -0.46 6.60 19.14
C THR A 45 0.44 6.95 17.97
N TRP A 46 0.50 6.07 16.96
CA TRP A 46 1.29 6.29 15.74
C TRP A 46 0.84 7.54 14.97
N ILE A 47 -0.46 7.71 14.75
CA ILE A 47 -0.99 8.90 14.07
C ILE A 47 -0.69 10.16 14.87
N SER A 48 -0.89 10.14 16.20
CA SER A 48 -0.62 11.29 17.07
C SER A 48 0.84 11.71 17.00
N MET A 49 1.76 10.75 17.11
CA MET A 49 3.20 10.98 17.01
C MET A 49 3.60 11.52 15.62
N GLY A 50 3.01 11.00 14.54
CA GLY A 50 3.26 11.49 13.18
C GLY A 50 2.83 12.96 13.00
N ILE A 51 1.67 13.34 13.55
CA ILE A 51 1.20 14.74 13.53
C ILE A 51 2.13 15.64 14.35
N GLU A 52 2.52 15.21 15.55
CA GLU A 52 3.46 15.95 16.39
C GLU A 52 4.79 16.19 15.68
N ALA A 53 5.34 15.14 15.04
CA ALA A 53 6.55 15.26 14.24
C ALA A 53 6.37 16.26 13.08
N ALA A 54 5.26 16.17 12.34
CA ALA A 54 4.96 17.06 11.21
C ALA A 54 4.82 18.54 11.64
N ASN A 55 4.32 18.82 12.84
CA ASN A 55 4.17 20.19 13.35
C ASN A 55 5.49 20.95 13.51
N HIS A 56 6.63 20.27 13.50
CA HIS A 56 7.95 20.91 13.50
C HIS A 56 8.34 21.51 12.13
N ALA A 57 7.52 21.33 11.09
CA ALA A 57 7.65 21.96 9.78
C ALA A 57 6.46 22.90 9.52
N PRO A 58 6.60 24.22 9.76
CA PRO A 58 5.53 25.18 9.56
C PRO A 58 4.99 25.19 8.11
N ILE A 59 3.68 25.37 7.96
CA ILE A 59 3.03 25.50 6.65
C ILE A 59 3.25 26.93 6.13
N GLU A 60 4.27 27.11 5.29
CA GLU A 60 4.63 28.43 4.75
C GLU A 60 3.89 28.80 3.46
N LYS A 61 3.36 27.80 2.76
CA LYS A 61 2.74 27.96 1.43
C LYS A 61 1.31 27.43 1.47
N GLN A 62 0.41 28.16 0.82
CA GLN A 62 -0.93 27.64 0.56
C GLN A 62 -0.85 26.44 -0.40
N PHE A 63 -1.78 25.51 -0.24
CA PHE A 63 -1.92 24.36 -1.11
C PHE A 63 -2.14 24.79 -2.57
N ASN A 64 -1.39 24.23 -3.50
CA ASN A 64 -1.45 24.55 -4.92
C ASN A 64 -1.51 23.25 -5.71
N LEU A 65 -2.57 23.10 -6.53
CA LEU A 65 -2.84 21.91 -7.34
C LEU A 65 -1.91 21.77 -8.56
N GLY A 66 -1.11 22.79 -8.87
CA GLY A 66 -0.35 22.87 -10.11
C GLY A 66 -1.26 23.04 -11.33
N VAL A 67 -0.78 22.59 -12.49
CA VAL A 67 -1.57 22.60 -13.73
C VAL A 67 -2.37 21.30 -13.80
N ILE A 68 -3.70 21.42 -13.84
CA ILE A 68 -4.59 20.28 -14.04
C ILE A 68 -4.69 20.03 -15.55
N GLN A 69 -4.26 18.84 -16.01
CA GLN A 69 -4.47 18.41 -17.39
C GLN A 69 -5.89 17.87 -17.56
N VAL A 70 -6.58 18.36 -18.60
CA VAL A 70 -7.90 17.90 -19.09
C VAL A 70 -7.77 17.26 -20.46
#